data_AF-A0A2H0KA62-F1
#
_entry.id   AF-A0A2H0KA62-F1
#
_cell.length_a   1.000
_cell.length_b   1.000
_cell.length_c   1.000
_cell.angle_alpha   90.00
_cell.angle_beta   90.00
_cell.angle_gamma   90.00
#
_symmetry.space_group_name_H-M   'P 1'
#
loop_
_entity.id
_entity.type
_entity.pdbx_description
1 polymer ?
#
loop_
_entity_poly.entity_id
_entity_poly.type
_entity_poly.pdbx_seq_one_letter_code
_entity_poly.pdbx_strand_id
1 'polypeptide(L)'
;MNLTKEQKFLYSRIVILIATVGWVGFLIAGLNGFSFWYGGFALCFWIAFGLLNFHQKSSLWYALQRPALFGLLYAVLVSGAFLVDQLGLRLFLWLYPAYHGLGFLWVYFVLYPFGGLSVLELLYFVSNKLGEPLVFVTAPDTLIHRFFDVLESILFLLMTGIIVLGAIGQSVDVVLVFVLVLLWMMSALVKLKLHIRHGGHYLVALFAVALFSTILHEFPNAIAREWVYLPITSIPALWNAPLVSIPFCVWIGYIWLTLTPLRYWIFLVLNPRVR
;
A
#
# COMPACT_ATOMS: atom_id res chain seq x y z
N MET A 1 -10.96 -14.80 -18.43
CA MET A 1 -12.34 -15.04 -18.87
C MET A 1 -12.98 -13.69 -19.13
N ASN A 2 -13.47 -13.42 -20.34
CA ASN A 2 -14.05 -12.11 -20.66
C ASN A 2 -15.51 -12.06 -20.22
N LEU A 3 -15.84 -11.08 -19.36
CA LEU A 3 -17.21 -10.83 -18.91
C LEU A 3 -18.08 -10.30 -20.06
N THR A 4 -19.35 -10.70 -20.12
CA THR A 4 -20.33 -10.13 -21.06
C THR A 4 -20.60 -8.65 -20.73
N LYS A 5 -21.15 -7.88 -21.68
CA LYS A 5 -21.49 -6.45 -21.45
C LYS A 5 -22.46 -6.28 -20.27
N GLU A 6 -23.45 -7.16 -20.15
CA GLU A 6 -24.44 -7.16 -19.07
C GLU A 6 -23.82 -7.50 -17.72
N GLN A 7 -22.93 -8.50 -17.67
CA GLN A 7 -22.18 -8.82 -16.46
C GLN A 7 -21.31 -7.63 -16.03
N LYS A 8 -20.57 -7.00 -16.97
CA LYS A 8 -19.76 -5.81 -16.68
C LYS A 8 -20.62 -4.67 -16.12
N PHE A 9 -21.81 -4.45 -16.68
CA PHE A 9 -22.75 -3.44 -16.22
C PHE A 9 -23.25 -3.74 -14.79
N LEU A 10 -23.68 -4.97 -14.52
CA LEU A 10 -24.19 -5.39 -13.21
C LEU A 10 -23.10 -5.35 -12.13
N TYR A 11 -21.91 -5.88 -12.43
CA TYR A 11 -20.75 -5.79 -11.53
C TYR A 11 -20.36 -4.35 -11.26
N SER A 12 -20.36 -3.47 -12.28
CA SER A 12 -20.06 -2.05 -12.07
C SER A 12 -21.09 -1.38 -11.15
N ARG A 13 -22.38 -1.73 -11.26
CA ARG A 13 -23.43 -1.19 -10.37
C ARG A 13 -23.29 -1.69 -8.93
N ILE A 14 -23.06 -2.98 -8.74
CA ILE A 14 -22.82 -3.57 -7.41
C ILE A 14 -21.57 -2.96 -6.77
N VAL A 15 -20.51 -2.79 -7.56
CA VAL A 15 -19.26 -2.15 -7.11
C VAL A 15 -19.50 -0.70 -6.73
N ILE A 16 -20.17 0.09 -7.58
CA ILE A 16 -20.51 1.48 -7.24
C ILE A 16 -21.34 1.50 -5.96
N LEU A 17 -22.32 0.61 -5.80
CA LEU A 17 -23.14 0.56 -4.60
C LEU A 17 -22.31 0.21 -3.35
N ILE A 18 -21.48 -0.83 -3.39
CA ILE A 18 -20.62 -1.25 -2.27
C ILE A 18 -19.57 -0.19 -1.96
N ALA A 19 -18.92 0.37 -2.98
CA ALA A 19 -17.92 1.41 -2.80
C ALA A 19 -18.56 2.68 -2.26
N THR A 20 -19.69 3.14 -2.81
CA THR A 20 -20.32 4.40 -2.40
C THR A 20 -21.07 4.28 -1.08
N VAL A 21 -21.86 3.23 -0.85
CA VAL A 21 -22.58 3.02 0.42
C VAL A 21 -21.61 2.66 1.54
N GLY A 22 -20.63 1.79 1.27
CA GLY A 22 -19.56 1.48 2.21
C GLY A 22 -18.73 2.72 2.54
N TRP A 23 -18.27 3.46 1.53
CA TRP A 23 -17.45 4.65 1.75
C TRP A 23 -18.19 5.76 2.48
N VAL A 24 -19.35 6.18 1.99
CA VAL A 24 -20.11 7.27 2.59
C VAL A 24 -20.64 6.87 3.96
N GLY A 25 -21.13 5.64 4.11
CA GLY A 25 -21.64 5.13 5.39
C GLY A 25 -20.57 5.08 6.47
N PHE A 26 -19.39 4.51 6.16
CA PHE A 26 -18.30 4.46 7.14
C PHE A 26 -17.68 5.84 7.38
N LEU A 27 -17.52 6.70 6.37
CA LEU A 27 -17.04 8.08 6.59
C LEU A 27 -17.96 8.86 7.54
N ILE A 28 -19.27 8.80 7.32
CA ILE A 28 -20.26 9.45 8.20
C ILE A 28 -20.21 8.84 9.60
N ALA A 29 -20.06 7.52 9.73
CA ALA A 29 -19.90 6.89 11.03
C ALA A 29 -18.65 7.40 11.76
N GLY A 30 -17.53 7.55 11.05
CA GLY A 30 -16.29 8.12 11.58
C GLY A 30 -16.46 9.56 12.07
N LEU A 31 -17.11 10.41 11.27
CA LEU A 31 -17.44 11.79 11.68
C LEU A 31 -18.38 11.86 12.90
N ASN A 32 -19.16 10.81 13.15
CA ASN A 32 -20.01 10.68 14.35
C ASN A 32 -19.31 9.93 15.51
N GLY A 33 -18.00 9.70 15.42
CA GLY A 33 -17.18 9.13 16.50
C GLY A 33 -17.08 7.60 16.52
N PHE A 34 -17.50 6.89 15.47
CA PHE A 34 -17.34 5.43 15.39
C PHE A 34 -15.88 5.05 15.12
N SER A 35 -15.15 4.59 16.12
CA SER A 35 -13.70 4.36 16.04
C SER A 35 -13.22 3.29 15.04
N PHE A 36 -14.10 2.42 14.52
CA PHE A 36 -13.71 1.35 13.57
C PHE A 36 -14.08 1.66 12.12
N TRP A 37 -14.44 2.91 11.84
CA TRP A 37 -14.95 3.32 10.53
C TRP A 37 -13.97 3.03 9.39
N TYR A 38 -12.67 3.24 9.60
CA TYR A 38 -11.64 3.04 8.58
C TYR A 38 -11.52 1.58 8.11
N GLY A 39 -11.77 0.60 8.99
CA GLY A 39 -11.67 -0.83 8.64
C GLY A 39 -12.79 -1.28 7.72
N GLY A 40 -14.02 -0.84 8.02
CA GLY A 40 -15.16 -1.06 7.14
C GLY A 40 -15.00 -0.36 5.80
N PHE A 41 -14.47 0.86 5.82
CA PHE A 41 -14.12 1.61 4.61
C PHE A 41 -13.13 0.84 3.72
N ALA A 42 -11.96 0.46 4.25
CA ALA A 42 -10.92 -0.23 3.49
C ALA A 42 -11.37 -1.58 2.95
N LEU A 43 -12.16 -2.34 3.74
CA LEU A 43 -12.70 -3.64 3.34
C LEU A 43 -13.69 -3.50 2.17
N CYS A 44 -14.66 -2.60 2.28
CA CYS A 44 -15.63 -2.34 1.21
C CYS A 44 -14.93 -1.87 -0.07
N PHE A 45 -13.92 -1.01 0.07
CA PHE A 45 -13.11 -0.53 -1.05
C PHE A 45 -12.36 -1.67 -1.74
N TRP A 46 -11.67 -2.51 -0.95
CA TRP A 46 -10.95 -3.68 -1.47
C TRP A 46 -11.86 -4.65 -2.21
N ILE A 47 -13.03 -5.00 -1.64
CA ILE A 47 -13.98 -5.91 -2.28
C ILE A 47 -14.50 -5.31 -3.59
N ALA A 48 -14.88 -4.04 -3.58
CA ALA A 48 -15.44 -3.38 -4.75
C ALA A 48 -14.43 -3.31 -5.90
N PHE A 49 -13.23 -2.79 -5.66
CA PHE A 49 -12.21 -2.69 -6.71
C PHE A 49 -11.65 -4.07 -7.07
N GLY A 50 -11.52 -4.98 -6.11
CA GLY A 50 -11.13 -6.37 -6.34
C GLY A 50 -12.06 -7.11 -7.30
N LEU A 51 -13.37 -6.87 -7.21
CA LEU A 51 -14.37 -7.42 -8.14
C LEU A 51 -14.25 -6.81 -9.54
N LEU A 52 -14.02 -5.50 -9.66
CA LEU A 52 -13.77 -4.85 -10.97
C LEU A 52 -12.53 -5.43 -11.66
N ASN A 53 -11.48 -5.64 -10.88
CA ASN A 53 -10.19 -6.11 -11.37
C ASN A 53 -10.07 -7.64 -11.42
N PHE A 54 -11.12 -8.38 -11.06
CA PHE A 54 -11.09 -9.85 -10.89
C PHE A 54 -10.54 -10.60 -12.11
N HIS A 55 -10.86 -10.11 -13.31
CA HIS A 55 -10.39 -10.66 -14.59
C HIS A 55 -8.87 -10.57 -14.79
N GLN A 56 -8.20 -9.69 -14.05
CA GLN A 56 -6.74 -9.46 -14.08
C GLN A 56 -6.00 -10.30 -13.03
N LYS A 57 -6.69 -11.27 -12.40
CA LYS A 57 -6.20 -12.03 -11.24
C LYS A 57 -5.86 -11.09 -10.07
N SER A 58 -6.77 -10.19 -9.71
CA SER A 58 -6.63 -9.24 -8.58
C SER A 58 -6.35 -9.92 -7.23
N SER A 59 -6.05 -9.16 -6.18
CA SER A 59 -5.82 -9.72 -4.84
C SER A 59 -7.04 -10.46 -4.29
N LEU A 60 -8.24 -10.00 -4.64
CA LEU A 60 -9.49 -10.71 -4.36
C LEU A 60 -9.58 -12.05 -5.12
N TRP A 61 -9.13 -12.10 -6.37
CA TRP A 61 -9.06 -13.35 -7.13
C TRP A 61 -8.14 -14.36 -6.47
N TYR A 62 -6.96 -13.93 -6.00
CA TYR A 62 -6.03 -14.83 -5.29
C TYR A 62 -6.60 -15.29 -3.95
N ALA A 63 -7.30 -14.43 -3.21
CA ALA A 63 -7.95 -14.82 -1.96
C ALA A 63 -8.94 -15.98 -2.17
N LEU A 64 -9.69 -15.97 -3.27
CA LEU A 64 -10.69 -16.99 -3.58
C LEU A 64 -10.12 -18.22 -4.30
N GLN A 65 -9.18 -18.03 -5.23
CA GLN A 65 -8.74 -19.08 -6.17
C GLN A 65 -7.38 -19.68 -5.81
N ARG A 66 -6.55 -18.98 -5.02
CA ARG A 66 -5.19 -19.39 -4.63
C ARG A 66 -4.89 -18.96 -3.19
N PRO A 67 -5.65 -19.47 -2.19
CA PRO A 67 -5.62 -18.95 -0.82
C PRO A 67 -4.25 -19.06 -0.14
N ALA A 68 -3.45 -20.09 -0.45
CA ALA A 68 -2.10 -20.22 0.10
C ALA A 68 -1.16 -19.09 -0.38
N LEU A 69 -1.25 -18.70 -1.65
CA LEU A 69 -0.45 -17.60 -2.20
C LEU A 69 -0.94 -16.25 -1.67
N PHE A 70 -2.27 -16.09 -1.51
CA PHE A 70 -2.83 -14.93 -0.86
C PHE A 70 -2.38 -14.82 0.60
N GLY A 71 -2.35 -15.92 1.35
CA GLY A 71 -1.88 -15.95 2.74
C GLY A 71 -0.43 -15.51 2.89
N LEU A 72 0.46 -15.92 1.97
CA LEU A 72 1.84 -15.43 1.90
C LEU A 72 1.90 -13.92 1.66
N LEU A 73 1.14 -13.41 0.68
CA LEU A 73 1.05 -11.97 0.42
C LEU A 73 0.53 -11.20 1.64
N TYR A 74 -0.51 -11.74 2.27
CA TYR A 74 -1.16 -11.14 3.43
C TYR A 74 -0.20 -11.06 4.62
N ALA A 75 0.52 -12.14 4.92
CA ALA A 75 1.52 -12.16 5.99
C ALA A 75 2.63 -11.12 5.77
N VAL A 76 3.06 -10.93 4.52
CA VAL A 76 4.03 -9.90 4.16
C VAL A 76 3.45 -8.50 4.32
N LEU A 77 2.18 -8.26 3.97
CA LEU A 77 1.52 -6.98 4.17
C LEU A 77 1.33 -6.64 5.65
N VAL A 78 0.89 -7.61 6.46
CA VAL A 78 0.79 -7.49 7.92
C VAL A 78 2.15 -7.11 8.50
N SER A 79 3.19 -7.83 8.10
CA SER A 79 4.55 -7.56 8.57
C SER A 79 4.98 -6.16 8.15
N GLY A 80 4.90 -5.82 6.86
CA GLY A 80 5.26 -4.49 6.36
C GLY A 80 4.52 -3.37 7.09
N ALA A 81 3.21 -3.50 7.28
CA ALA A 81 2.40 -2.51 7.97
C ALA A 81 2.75 -2.36 9.45
N PHE A 82 2.96 -3.47 10.17
CA PHE A 82 3.45 -3.42 11.55
C PHE A 82 4.76 -2.65 11.66
N LEU A 83 5.66 -2.83 10.69
CA LEU A 83 6.97 -2.21 10.69
C LEU A 83 6.91 -0.72 10.34
N VAL A 84 6.08 -0.33 9.37
CA VAL A 84 5.78 1.08 9.04
C VAL A 84 5.28 1.81 10.27
N ASP A 85 4.44 1.15 11.05
CA ASP A 85 3.75 1.77 12.17
C ASP A 85 4.67 1.99 13.38
N GLN A 86 5.51 0.99 13.69
CA GLN A 86 6.47 1.06 14.79
C GLN A 86 7.64 2.03 14.53
N LEU A 87 8.08 2.16 13.27
CA LEU A 87 9.24 2.99 12.90
C LEU A 87 8.86 4.35 12.31
N GLY A 88 7.77 4.39 11.56
CA GLY A 88 7.20 5.58 10.96
C GLY A 88 6.29 6.23 11.99
N LEU A 89 5.00 5.93 11.93
CA LEU A 89 3.91 6.67 12.58
C LEU A 89 4.12 7.02 14.06
N ARG A 90 4.73 6.14 14.86
CA ARG A 90 5.10 6.43 16.26
C ARG A 90 5.98 7.68 16.45
N LEU A 91 6.80 8.03 15.46
CA LEU A 91 7.70 9.19 15.52
C LEU A 91 7.06 10.50 15.02
N PHE A 92 5.98 10.41 14.23
CA PHE A 92 5.37 11.57 13.53
C PHE A 92 4.03 11.98 14.15
N LEU A 93 3.32 11.06 14.83
CA LEU A 93 2.02 11.32 15.44
C LEU A 93 2.16 11.87 16.86
N TRP A 94 1.46 12.97 17.13
CA TRP A 94 1.42 13.61 18.44
C TRP A 94 0.94 12.66 19.55
N LEU A 95 -0.04 11.82 19.23
CA LEU A 95 -0.60 10.79 20.10
C LEU A 95 -0.69 9.50 19.31
N TYR A 96 0.39 8.73 19.32
CA TYR A 96 0.39 7.40 18.72
C TYR A 96 -0.18 6.37 19.71
N PRO A 97 -1.35 5.76 19.42
CA PRO A 97 -1.93 4.76 20.30
C PRO A 97 -1.08 3.48 20.33
N ALA A 98 -0.59 3.12 21.50
CA ALA A 98 0.05 1.81 21.70
C ALA A 98 -1.04 0.73 21.77
N TYR A 99 -1.24 0.00 20.65
CA TYR A 99 -2.20 -1.08 20.60
C TYR A 99 -1.67 -2.32 21.36
N HIS A 100 -2.54 -2.94 22.16
CA HIS A 100 -2.24 -4.17 22.89
C HIS A 100 -3.38 -5.19 22.74
N GLY A 101 -3.08 -6.48 22.98
CA GLY A 101 -4.07 -7.56 23.01
C GLY A 101 -4.89 -7.68 21.71
N LEU A 102 -6.21 -7.73 21.83
CA LEU A 102 -7.12 -7.87 20.67
C LEU A 102 -7.09 -6.65 19.74
N GLY A 103 -6.88 -5.44 20.29
CA GLY A 103 -6.76 -4.22 19.48
C GLY A 103 -5.53 -4.27 18.57
N PHE A 104 -4.41 -4.78 19.09
CA PHE A 104 -3.20 -5.02 18.30
C PHE A 104 -3.46 -6.00 17.15
N LEU A 105 -4.07 -7.15 17.44
CA LEU A 105 -4.38 -8.15 16.43
C LEU A 105 -5.31 -7.59 15.36
N TRP A 106 -6.33 -6.85 15.77
CA TRP A 106 -7.27 -6.21 14.86
C TRP A 106 -6.59 -5.18 13.93
N VAL A 107 -5.74 -4.31 14.47
CA VAL A 107 -5.06 -3.28 13.66
C VAL A 107 -4.14 -3.92 12.63
N TYR A 108 -3.27 -4.82 13.06
CA TYR A 108 -2.19 -5.33 12.22
C TYR A 108 -2.61 -6.50 11.33
N PHE A 109 -3.49 -7.38 11.79
CA PHE A 109 -3.95 -8.53 11.00
C PHE A 109 -5.23 -8.28 10.22
N VAL A 110 -5.87 -7.12 10.37
CA VAL A 110 -7.13 -6.83 9.68
C VAL A 110 -7.08 -5.46 9.02
N LEU A 111 -7.05 -4.38 9.79
CA LEU A 111 -7.15 -3.00 9.28
C LEU A 111 -6.08 -2.64 8.25
N TYR A 112 -4.81 -2.74 8.61
CA TYR A 112 -3.72 -2.27 7.75
C TYR A 112 -3.51 -3.11 6.49
N PRO A 113 -3.57 -4.45 6.53
CA PRO A 113 -3.52 -5.26 5.32
C PRO A 113 -4.62 -4.91 4.34
N PHE A 114 -5.85 -4.66 4.81
CA PHE A 114 -6.95 -4.25 3.91
C PHE A 114 -6.70 -2.87 3.29
N GLY A 115 -6.08 -1.94 4.02
CA GLY A 115 -5.59 -0.68 3.45
C GLY A 115 -4.54 -0.89 2.35
N GLY A 116 -3.56 -1.78 2.57
CA GLY A 116 -2.58 -2.12 1.54
C GLY A 116 -3.19 -2.81 0.31
N LEU A 117 -4.16 -3.70 0.54
CA LEU A 117 -4.89 -4.38 -0.53
C LEU A 117 -5.78 -3.41 -1.33
N SER A 118 -6.46 -2.46 -0.68
CA SER A 118 -7.27 -1.46 -1.38
C SER A 118 -6.42 -0.54 -2.27
N VAL A 119 -5.21 -0.17 -1.82
CA VAL A 119 -4.23 0.60 -2.63
C VAL A 119 -3.79 -0.20 -3.86
N LEU A 120 -3.53 -1.50 -3.70
CA LEU A 120 -3.19 -2.37 -4.82
C LEU A 120 -4.32 -2.46 -5.86
N GLU A 121 -5.57 -2.58 -5.40
CA GLU A 121 -6.73 -2.63 -6.30
C GLU A 121 -7.00 -1.28 -6.99
N LEU A 122 -6.73 -0.17 -6.30
CA LEU A 122 -6.80 1.17 -6.88
C LEU A 122 -5.79 1.34 -8.02
N LEU A 123 -4.59 0.79 -7.87
CA LEU A 123 -3.57 0.78 -8.93
C LEU A 123 -4.01 0.01 -10.15
N TYR A 124 -4.61 -1.16 -9.97
CA TYR A 124 -5.18 -1.93 -11.06
C TYR A 124 -6.30 -1.18 -11.78
N PHE A 125 -7.16 -0.50 -11.02
CA PHE A 125 -8.23 0.29 -11.60
C PHE A 125 -7.71 1.49 -12.39
N VAL A 126 -6.80 2.28 -11.81
CA VAL A 126 -6.23 3.47 -12.46
C VAL A 126 -5.48 3.09 -13.72
N SER A 127 -4.62 2.08 -13.67
CA SER A 127 -3.88 1.60 -14.85
C SER A 127 -4.82 1.16 -15.97
N ASN A 128 -5.87 0.40 -15.65
CA ASN A 128 -6.88 -0.01 -16.64
C ASN A 128 -7.67 1.17 -17.21
N LYS A 129 -8.01 2.18 -16.39
CA LYS A 129 -8.73 3.38 -16.86
C LYS A 129 -7.91 4.28 -17.76
N LEU A 130 -6.59 4.29 -17.57
CA LEU A 130 -5.65 4.95 -18.48
C LEU A 130 -5.47 4.19 -19.81
N GLY A 131 -6.15 3.05 -20.00
CA GLY A 131 -6.04 2.21 -21.19
C GLY A 131 -4.80 1.30 -21.19
N GLU A 132 -4.09 1.23 -20.07
CA GLU A 132 -2.72 0.75 -19.99
C GLU A 132 -2.61 -0.24 -18.82
N PRO A 133 -3.16 -1.46 -18.98
CA PRO A 133 -3.14 -2.46 -17.92
C PRO A 133 -1.69 -2.75 -17.51
N LEU A 134 -1.46 -2.95 -16.21
CA LEU A 134 -0.17 -3.41 -15.69
C LEU A 134 0.11 -4.83 -16.21
N VAL A 135 0.71 -4.90 -17.39
CA VAL A 135 1.19 -6.14 -17.99
C VAL A 135 2.62 -6.35 -17.55
N PHE A 136 2.79 -7.33 -16.68
CA PHE A 136 4.10 -7.76 -16.24
C PHE A 136 4.69 -8.74 -17.24
N VAL A 137 5.90 -8.45 -17.71
CA VAL A 137 6.63 -9.32 -18.63
C VAL A 137 7.74 -10.06 -17.89
N THR A 138 7.88 -11.35 -18.21
CA THR A 138 9.06 -12.11 -17.79
C THR A 138 10.25 -11.56 -18.59
N ALA A 139 11.17 -10.90 -17.90
CA ALA A 139 12.41 -10.43 -18.51
C ALA A 139 13.49 -11.51 -18.37
N PRO A 140 14.41 -11.65 -19.35
CA PRO A 140 15.57 -12.51 -19.20
C PRO A 140 16.45 -12.01 -18.04
N ASP A 141 17.07 -12.96 -17.33
CA ASP A 141 17.98 -12.67 -16.23
C ASP A 141 19.24 -11.95 -16.75
N THR A 142 19.38 -10.67 -16.43
CA THR A 142 20.51 -9.82 -16.83
C THR A 142 21.36 -9.43 -15.61
N LEU A 143 22.59 -8.97 -15.85
CA LEU A 143 23.46 -8.45 -14.78
C LEU A 143 22.79 -7.33 -13.96
N ILE A 144 21.96 -6.50 -14.61
CA ILE A 144 21.18 -5.45 -13.94
C ILE A 144 20.12 -6.07 -13.03
N HIS A 145 19.39 -7.10 -13.47
CA HIS A 145 18.44 -7.81 -12.61
C HIS A 145 19.13 -8.39 -11.37
N ARG A 146 20.25 -9.10 -11.55
CA ARG A 146 21.02 -9.68 -10.45
C ARG A 146 21.54 -8.63 -9.47
N PHE A 147 22.02 -7.50 -9.98
CA PHE A 147 22.46 -6.39 -9.13
C PHE A 147 21.32 -5.86 -8.26
N PHE A 148 20.15 -5.57 -8.85
CA PHE A 148 19.01 -5.10 -8.09
C PHE A 148 18.43 -6.18 -7.16
N ASP A 149 18.49 -7.46 -7.51
CA ASP A 149 18.10 -8.56 -6.61
C ASP A 149 18.97 -8.60 -5.34
N VAL A 150 20.28 -8.46 -5.52
CA VAL A 150 21.24 -8.43 -4.39
C VAL A 150 21.06 -7.15 -3.57
N LEU A 151 21.02 -5.99 -4.23
CA LEU A 151 20.84 -4.69 -3.57
C LEU A 151 19.54 -4.66 -2.76
N GLU A 152 18.44 -5.12 -3.36
CA GLU A 152 17.15 -5.20 -2.68
C GLU A 152 17.20 -6.13 -1.48
N SER A 153 17.88 -7.28 -1.58
CA SER A 153 18.03 -8.23 -0.49
C SER A 153 18.84 -7.62 0.65
N ILE A 154 19.91 -6.90 0.34
CA ILE A 154 20.71 -6.16 1.32
C ILE A 154 19.86 -5.07 1.99
N LEU A 155 19.15 -4.26 1.21
CA LEU A 155 18.27 -3.21 1.74
C LEU A 155 17.15 -3.80 2.61
N PHE A 156 16.58 -4.93 2.20
CA PHE A 156 15.59 -5.67 2.99
C PHE A 156 16.17 -6.18 4.31
N LEU A 157 17.37 -6.75 4.29
CA LEU A 157 18.07 -7.20 5.50
C LEU A 157 18.43 -6.03 6.42
N LEU A 158 18.89 -4.90 5.87
CA LEU A 158 19.19 -3.69 6.63
C LEU A 158 17.93 -3.09 7.27
N MET A 159 16.83 -3.03 6.51
CA MET A 159 15.52 -2.65 7.06
C MET A 159 15.13 -3.63 8.17
N THR A 160 15.28 -4.95 7.97
CA THR A 160 15.00 -5.97 8.99
C THR A 160 15.87 -5.79 10.23
N GLY A 161 17.14 -5.40 10.07
CA GLY A 161 18.04 -5.07 11.18
C GLY A 161 17.56 -3.85 11.97
N ILE A 162 17.20 -2.76 11.28
CA ILE A 162 16.62 -1.55 11.89
C ILE A 162 15.33 -1.86 12.64
N ILE A 163 14.51 -2.72 12.06
CA ILE A 163 13.28 -3.22 12.65
C ILE A 163 13.55 -3.93 13.97
N VAL A 164 14.54 -4.84 14.00
CA VAL A 164 14.92 -5.56 15.21
C VAL A 164 15.46 -4.59 16.28
N LEU A 165 16.29 -3.63 15.88
CA LEU A 165 16.81 -2.59 16.78
C LEU A 165 15.69 -1.75 17.41
N GLY A 166 14.71 -1.32 16.61
CA GLY A 166 13.54 -0.60 17.12
C GLY A 166 12.70 -1.44 18.09
N ALA A 167 12.51 -2.73 17.79
CA ALA A 167 11.76 -3.66 18.64
C ALA A 167 12.39 -3.89 20.02
N ILE A 168 13.73 -3.85 20.11
CA ILE A 168 14.45 -3.96 21.39
C ILE A 168 14.63 -2.60 22.10
N GLY A 169 13.97 -1.54 21.62
CA GLY A 169 13.97 -0.22 22.24
C GLY A 169 15.22 0.62 21.97
N GLN A 170 16.05 0.24 20.99
CA GLN A 170 17.20 1.05 20.58
C GLN A 170 16.74 2.18 19.67
N SER A 171 17.26 3.39 19.90
CA SER A 171 17.01 4.54 19.04
C SER A 171 17.73 4.35 17.71
N VAL A 172 16.98 4.28 16.62
CA VAL A 172 17.55 4.28 15.26
C VAL A 172 17.50 5.70 14.71
N ASP A 173 18.62 6.12 14.12
CA ASP A 173 18.70 7.42 13.46
C ASP A 173 17.66 7.54 12.34
N VAL A 174 16.78 8.54 12.44
CA VAL A 174 15.67 8.74 11.50
C VAL A 174 16.17 9.01 10.08
N VAL A 175 17.32 9.68 9.94
CA VAL A 175 17.93 9.97 8.63
C VAL A 175 18.41 8.68 7.99
N LEU A 176 19.01 7.75 8.75
CA LEU A 176 19.40 6.43 8.26
C LEU A 176 18.19 5.61 7.79
N VAL A 177 17.13 5.53 8.60
CA VAL A 177 15.87 4.84 8.21
C VAL A 177 15.36 5.41 6.90
N PHE A 178 15.33 6.73 6.83
CA PHE A 178 14.85 7.46 5.68
C PHE A 178 15.67 7.21 4.40
N VAL A 179 17.00 7.26 4.48
CA VAL A 179 17.89 6.96 3.34
C VAL A 179 17.66 5.52 2.86
N LEU A 180 17.51 4.57 3.77
CA LEU A 180 17.28 3.17 3.40
C LEU A 180 15.93 2.97 2.73
N VAL A 181 14.87 3.64 3.20
CA VAL A 181 13.55 3.63 2.54
C VAL A 181 13.66 4.21 1.14
N LEU A 182 14.33 5.35 0.95
CA LEU A 182 14.52 5.95 -0.37
C LEU A 182 15.30 5.03 -1.32
N LEU A 183 16.43 4.48 -0.86
CA LEU A 183 17.23 3.55 -1.65
C LEU A 183 16.41 2.32 -2.05
N TRP A 184 15.59 1.80 -1.13
CA TRP A 184 14.71 0.68 -1.41
C TRP A 184 13.62 1.03 -2.41
N MET A 185 12.98 2.20 -2.28
CA MET A 185 11.98 2.68 -3.24
C MET A 185 12.57 2.83 -4.64
N MET A 186 13.75 3.44 -4.75
CA MET A 186 14.45 3.61 -6.03
C MET A 186 14.82 2.25 -6.63
N SER A 187 15.33 1.32 -5.82
CA SER A 187 15.63 -0.04 -6.23
C SER A 187 14.39 -0.78 -6.74
N ALA A 188 13.29 -0.71 -6.00
CA ALA A 188 12.02 -1.31 -6.36
C ALA A 188 11.45 -0.69 -7.66
N LEU A 189 11.52 0.63 -7.82
CA LEU A 189 11.08 1.34 -9.03
C LEU A 189 11.88 0.94 -10.27
N VAL A 190 13.20 0.82 -10.15
CA VAL A 190 14.04 0.39 -11.27
C VAL A 190 13.72 -1.05 -11.64
N LYS A 191 13.59 -1.95 -10.66
CA LYS A 191 13.22 -3.34 -10.92
C LYS A 191 11.83 -3.48 -11.52
N LEU A 192 10.86 -2.72 -11.00
CA LEU A 192 9.51 -2.58 -11.55
C LEU A 192 9.55 -2.17 -13.03
N LYS A 193 10.35 -1.16 -13.38
CA LYS A 193 10.52 -0.70 -14.76
C LYS A 193 11.03 -1.81 -15.69
N LEU A 194 11.87 -2.72 -15.21
CA LEU A 194 12.37 -3.85 -16.03
C LEU A 194 11.27 -4.86 -16.39
N HIS A 195 10.23 -4.94 -15.56
CA HIS A 195 9.12 -5.88 -15.74
C HIS A 195 7.87 -5.25 -16.34
N ILE A 196 7.89 -3.96 -16.67
CA ILE A 196 6.74 -3.22 -17.17
C ILE A 196 6.97 -2.78 -18.61
N ARG A 197 5.96 -3.04 -19.45
CA ARG A 197 6.00 -2.72 -20.87
C ARG A 197 6.01 -1.20 -21.16
N HIS A 198 5.31 -0.40 -20.36
CA HIS A 198 5.11 1.04 -20.58
C HIS A 198 5.50 1.88 -19.35
N GLY A 199 6.77 2.27 -19.25
CA GLY A 199 7.31 2.97 -18.08
C GLY A 199 6.70 4.35 -17.78
N GLY A 200 6.27 5.10 -18.78
CA GLY A 200 5.60 6.40 -18.58
C GLY A 200 4.22 6.24 -17.94
N HIS A 201 3.41 5.32 -18.45
CA HIS A 201 2.07 5.03 -17.91
C HIS A 201 2.13 4.47 -16.50
N TYR A 202 3.17 3.70 -16.20
CA TYR A 202 3.44 3.22 -14.86
C TYR A 202 3.69 4.35 -13.85
N LEU A 203 4.52 5.33 -14.20
CA LEU A 203 4.78 6.48 -13.34
C LEU A 203 3.52 7.31 -13.11
N VAL A 204 2.70 7.51 -14.15
CA VAL A 204 1.40 8.20 -14.03
C VAL A 204 0.45 7.43 -13.13
N ALA A 205 0.35 6.11 -13.29
CA ALA A 205 -0.51 5.26 -12.45
C ALA A 205 -0.05 5.27 -10.99
N LEU A 206 1.26 5.16 -10.73
CA LEU A 206 1.81 5.27 -9.37
C LEU A 206 1.50 6.61 -8.73
N PHE A 207 1.73 7.71 -9.44
CA PHE A 207 1.48 9.04 -8.91
C PHE A 207 0.00 9.27 -8.62
N ALA A 208 -0.87 8.86 -9.56
CA ALA A 208 -2.32 8.93 -9.38
C ALA A 208 -2.79 8.06 -8.20
N VAL A 209 -2.23 6.86 -8.01
CA VAL A 209 -2.57 6.01 -6.87
C VAL A 209 -2.07 6.59 -5.57
N ALA A 210 -0.86 7.13 -5.50
CA ALA A 210 -0.37 7.81 -4.31
C ALA A 210 -1.27 9.00 -3.96
N LEU A 211 -1.65 9.78 -4.97
CA LEU A 211 -2.59 10.90 -4.82
C LEU A 211 -3.94 10.44 -4.28
N PHE A 212 -4.59 9.48 -4.96
CA PHE A 212 -5.89 8.99 -4.55
C PHE A 212 -5.83 8.27 -3.21
N SER A 213 -4.78 7.50 -2.91
CA SER A 213 -4.62 6.82 -1.63
C SER A 213 -4.49 7.83 -0.50
N THR A 214 -3.73 8.90 -0.69
CA THR A 214 -3.63 9.97 0.30
C THR A 214 -4.99 10.66 0.50
N ILE A 215 -5.71 10.97 -0.58
CA ILE A 215 -7.05 11.59 -0.50
C ILE A 215 -8.07 10.64 0.15
N LEU A 216 -8.00 9.34 -0.11
CA LEU A 216 -9.01 8.37 0.31
C LEU A 216 -8.75 7.79 1.70
N HIS A 217 -7.49 7.70 2.11
CA HIS A 217 -7.11 7.07 3.37
C HIS A 217 -6.60 8.10 4.40
N GLU A 218 -5.80 9.08 3.98
CA GLU A 218 -5.12 10.00 4.91
C GLU A 218 -5.95 11.23 5.24
N PHE A 219 -6.55 11.86 4.22
CA PHE A 219 -7.38 13.04 4.40
C PHE A 219 -8.54 12.81 5.39
N PRO A 220 -9.29 11.70 5.30
CA PRO A 220 -10.30 11.38 6.29
C PRO A 220 -9.78 11.29 7.73
N ASN A 221 -8.60 10.68 7.96
CA ASN A 221 -7.98 10.61 9.28
C ASN A 221 -7.59 12.00 9.80
N ALA A 222 -7.07 12.86 8.92
CA ALA A 222 -6.73 14.24 9.24
C ALA A 222 -7.99 15.10 9.54
N ILE A 223 -9.07 14.94 8.76
CA ILE A 223 -10.34 15.64 8.95
C ILE A 223 -11.02 15.20 10.26
N ALA A 224 -11.00 13.91 10.56
CA ALA A 224 -11.52 13.36 11.82
C ALA A 224 -10.64 13.73 13.05
N ARG A 225 -9.48 14.40 12.82
CA ARG A 225 -8.48 14.73 13.84
C ARG A 225 -7.97 13.54 14.64
N GLU A 226 -8.11 12.33 14.11
CA GLU A 226 -7.53 11.15 14.72
C GLU A 226 -6.00 11.24 14.66
N TRP A 227 -5.47 11.78 13.55
CA TRP A 227 -4.04 11.84 13.27
C TRP A 227 -3.56 13.30 13.24
N VAL A 228 -2.79 13.70 14.26
CA VAL A 228 -2.16 15.02 14.34
C VAL A 228 -0.66 14.85 14.18
N TYR A 229 -0.13 15.32 13.05
CA TYR A 229 1.30 15.25 12.75
C TYR A 229 2.09 16.37 13.41
N LEU A 230 3.18 16.02 14.07
CA LEU A 230 4.12 16.99 14.63
C LEU A 230 5.22 17.33 13.63
N PRO A 231 5.68 18.59 13.57
CA PRO A 231 6.87 18.95 12.80
C PRO A 231 8.10 18.25 13.39
N ILE A 232 8.90 17.61 12.54
CA ILE A 232 10.11 16.89 12.97
C ILE A 232 11.32 17.79 12.77
N THR A 233 11.97 18.13 13.86
CA THR A 233 13.16 19.00 13.85
C THR A 233 14.42 18.31 13.33
N SER A 234 14.43 16.97 13.26
CA SER A 234 15.56 16.16 12.79
C SER A 234 15.56 15.88 11.28
N ILE A 235 14.55 16.33 10.52
CA ILE A 235 14.51 16.22 9.06
C ILE A 235 14.50 17.60 8.39
N PRO A 236 14.99 17.75 7.15
CA PRO A 236 15.09 19.05 6.50
C PRO A 236 13.73 19.73 6.34
N ALA A 237 13.69 21.06 6.40
CA ALA A 237 12.46 21.86 6.39
C ALA A 237 11.53 21.58 5.19
N LEU A 238 12.10 21.27 4.02
CA LEU A 238 11.34 20.89 2.82
C LEU A 238 10.43 19.66 3.05
N TRP A 239 10.82 18.74 3.93
CA TRP A 239 10.10 17.48 4.19
C TRP A 239 8.96 17.66 5.20
N ASN A 240 9.07 18.68 6.06
CA ASN A 240 7.98 19.15 6.90
C ASN A 240 7.05 20.12 6.16
N ALA A 241 7.40 20.54 4.94
CA ALA A 241 6.58 21.47 4.18
C ALA A 241 5.20 20.84 3.95
N PRO A 242 4.11 21.51 4.38
CA PRO A 242 2.78 20.99 4.21
C PRO A 242 2.38 21.03 2.73
N LEU A 243 1.99 19.89 2.18
CA LEU A 243 1.32 19.79 0.89
C LEU A 243 -0.14 19.41 1.16
N VAL A 244 -1.05 20.37 0.95
CA VAL A 244 -2.48 20.25 1.28
C VAL A 244 -2.71 19.83 2.74
N SER A 245 -2.06 20.54 3.66
CA SER A 245 -2.13 20.31 5.12
C SER A 245 -1.56 18.97 5.63
N ILE A 246 -0.93 18.17 4.75
CA ILE A 246 -0.24 16.93 5.12
C ILE A 246 1.27 17.11 4.86
N PRO A 247 2.16 16.74 5.80
CA PRO A 247 3.60 16.85 5.59
C PRO A 247 4.09 16.04 4.37
N PHE A 248 5.03 16.58 3.60
CA PHE A 248 5.59 15.91 2.41
C PHE A 248 6.15 14.50 2.70
N CYS A 249 6.70 14.27 3.90
CA CYS A 249 7.17 12.94 4.31
C CYS A 249 6.03 11.90 4.37
N VAL A 250 4.81 12.29 4.73
CA VAL A 250 3.64 11.39 4.77
C VAL A 250 3.26 10.96 3.35
N TRP A 251 3.27 11.89 2.39
CA TRP A 251 3.06 11.57 0.97
C TRP A 251 4.04 10.51 0.46
N ILE A 252 5.31 10.62 0.85
CA ILE A 252 6.34 9.64 0.48
C ILE A 252 6.14 8.30 1.19
N GLY A 253 5.66 8.31 2.43
CA GLY A 253 5.19 7.11 3.12
C GLY A 253 4.09 6.38 2.35
N TYR A 254 3.12 7.11 1.79
CA TYR A 254 2.06 6.52 0.96
C TYR A 254 2.57 5.97 -0.38
N ILE A 255 3.55 6.63 -1.01
CA ILE A 255 4.22 6.09 -2.21
C ILE A 255 4.94 4.78 -1.84
N TRP A 256 5.62 4.72 -0.70
CA TRP A 256 6.27 3.50 -0.21
C TRP A 256 5.28 2.37 0.09
N LEU A 257 4.17 2.68 0.75
CA LEU A 257 3.06 1.76 1.01
C LEU A 257 2.36 1.29 -0.26
N THR A 258 2.45 2.04 -1.36
CA THR A 258 1.95 1.62 -2.68
C THR A 258 2.94 0.68 -3.38
N LEU A 259 4.24 0.99 -3.30
CA LEU A 259 5.31 0.22 -3.95
C LEU A 259 5.55 -1.15 -3.30
N THR A 260 5.35 -1.25 -1.98
CA THR A 260 5.51 -2.49 -1.21
C THR A 260 4.58 -3.63 -1.66
N PRO A 261 3.24 -3.50 -1.59
CA PRO A 261 2.30 -4.48 -2.12
C PRO A 261 2.57 -4.78 -3.59
N LEU A 262 2.80 -3.75 -4.40
CA LEU A 262 3.03 -3.90 -5.83
C LEU A 262 4.26 -4.75 -6.16
N ARG A 263 5.35 -4.59 -5.42
CA ARG A 263 6.57 -5.38 -5.63
C ARG A 263 6.36 -6.84 -5.27
N TYR A 264 5.78 -7.12 -4.10
CA TYR A 264 5.48 -8.51 -3.70
C TYR A 264 4.49 -9.17 -4.64
N TRP A 265 3.54 -8.37 -5.13
CA TRP A 265 2.59 -8.78 -6.13
C TRP A 265 3.24 -9.19 -7.45
N ILE A 266 4.21 -8.41 -7.94
CA ILE A 266 5.00 -8.77 -9.13
C ILE A 266 5.81 -10.03 -8.91
N PHE A 267 6.45 -10.15 -7.75
CA PHE A 267 7.19 -11.35 -7.43
C PHE A 267 6.28 -12.58 -7.50
N LEU A 268 5.07 -12.53 -6.96
CA LEU A 268 4.11 -13.65 -7.01
C LEU A 268 3.54 -13.89 -8.41
N VAL A 269 3.14 -12.84 -9.13
CA VAL A 269 2.53 -12.96 -10.47
C VAL A 269 3.53 -13.39 -11.55
N LEU A 270 4.79 -12.97 -11.44
CA LEU A 270 5.84 -13.29 -12.40
C LEU A 270 6.67 -14.53 -12.06
N ASN A 271 6.52 -15.10 -10.85
CA ASN A 271 7.32 -16.27 -10.49
C ASN A 271 6.97 -17.46 -11.42
N PRO A 272 7.94 -18.04 -12.14
CA PRO A 272 7.67 -19.16 -13.04
C PRO A 272 7.17 -20.42 -12.33
N ARG A 273 7.38 -20.56 -11.01
CA ARG A 273 6.81 -21.66 -10.19
C ARG A 273 5.35 -21.45 -9.77
N VAL A 274 4.78 -20.28 -10.06
CA VAL A 274 3.39 -19.90 -9.74
C VAL A 274 2.46 -20.03 -10.97
N ARG A 275 3.03 -20.14 -12.17
CA ARG A 275 2.29 -20.49 -13.40
C ARG A 275 1.89 -21.96 -13.37
#